data_AF-A0A382HR76-F1
#
_entry.id   AF-A0A382HR76-F1
#
_cell.length_a   1.000
_cell.length_b   1.000
_cell.length_c   1.000
_cell.angle_alpha   90.00
_cell.angle_beta   90.00
_cell.angle_gamma   90.00
#
_symmetry.space_group_name_H-M   'P 1'
#
loop_
_entity.id
_entity.type
_entity.pdbx_description
1 polymer ?
#
loop_
_entity_poly.entity_id
_entity_poly.type
_entity_poly.pdbx_seq_one_letter_code
_entity_poly.pdbx_strand_id
1 'polypeptide(L)'
;MRQYAIKRVALFVPTVLLLTIIVFVLMSVIPGDPALAVLSDGEGSYTQQDLDKLRHEFGTDRSIPVQYLDWVSSAIQGDFGDSWWFGAPV
;
A
#
# COMPACT_ATOMS: atom_id res chain seq x y z
N MET A 1 -35.87 8.81 -4.77
CA MET A 1 -34.74 8.86 -3.80
C MET A 1 -33.85 7.61 -3.86
N ARG A 2 -34.35 6.39 -3.62
CA ARG A 2 -33.54 5.15 -3.59
C ARG A 2 -32.80 4.84 -4.91
N GLN A 3 -33.47 4.97 -6.06
CA GLN A 3 -32.84 4.80 -7.38
C GLN A 3 -31.76 5.86 -7.67
N TYR A 4 -31.96 7.10 -7.21
CA TYR A 4 -30.98 8.17 -7.35
C TYR A 4 -29.74 7.91 -6.49
N ALA A 5 -29.91 7.44 -5.25
CA ALA A 5 -28.82 7.04 -4.37
C ALA A 5 -28.00 5.88 -4.98
N ILE A 6 -28.66 4.83 -5.49
CA ILE A 6 -27.99 3.69 -6.14
C ILE A 6 -27.19 4.16 -7.36
N LYS A 7 -27.79 4.98 -8.23
CA LYS A 7 -27.10 5.52 -9.42
C LYS A 7 -25.87 6.36 -9.03
N ARG A 8 -25.97 7.14 -7.95
CA ARG A 8 -24.86 7.97 -7.46
C ARG A 8 -23.73 7.12 -6.88
N VAL A 9 -24.03 6.10 -6.09
CA VAL A 9 -23.03 5.16 -5.54
C VAL A 9 -22.37 4.36 -6.68
N ALA A 10 -23.16 3.89 -7.65
CA ALA A 10 -22.65 3.14 -8.79
C ALA A 10 -21.69 3.97 -9.67
N LEU A 11 -21.87 5.28 -9.73
CA LEU A 11 -20.94 6.19 -10.42
C LEU A 11 -19.73 6.54 -9.54
N PHE A 12 -19.91 6.64 -8.23
CA PHE A 12 -18.86 7.00 -7.28
C PHE A 12 -17.79 5.90 -7.14
N VAL A 13 -18.21 4.64 -6.99
CA VAL A 13 -17.30 3.50 -6.81
C VAL A 13 -16.22 3.40 -7.90
N PRO A 14 -16.54 3.39 -9.21
CA PRO A 14 -15.51 3.31 -10.24
C PRO A 14 -14.61 4.55 -10.29
N THR A 15 -15.13 5.74 -9.96
CA THR A 15 -14.31 6.96 -9.89
C THR A 15 -13.28 6.88 -8.77
N VAL A 16 -13.69 6.47 -7.57
CA VAL A 16 -12.77 6.30 -6.44
C VAL A 16 -11.77 5.19 -6.72
N LEU A 17 -12.24 4.05 -7.25
CA LEU A 17 -11.37 2.94 -7.60
C LEU A 17 -10.29 3.38 -8.60
N LEU A 18 -10.66 4.07 -9.68
CA LEU A 18 -9.72 4.58 -10.66
C LEU A 18 -8.70 5.55 -10.03
N LEU A 19 -9.15 6.48 -9.20
CA LEU A 19 -8.26 7.41 -8.49
C LEU A 19 -7.29 6.67 -7.57
N THR A 20 -7.77 5.70 -6.79
CA THR A 20 -6.90 4.90 -5.90
C THR A 20 -5.88 4.09 -6.68
N ILE A 21 -6.25 3.48 -7.82
CA ILE A 21 -5.30 2.78 -8.70
C ILE A 21 -4.23 3.74 -9.19
N ILE A 22 -4.62 4.93 -9.66
CA ILE A 22 -3.66 5.92 -10.16
C ILE A 22 -2.68 6.32 -9.05
N VAL A 23 -3.19 6.69 -7.87
CA VAL A 23 -2.35 7.09 -6.74
C VAL A 23 -1.44 5.94 -6.30
N PHE A 24 -1.97 4.73 -6.20
CA PHE A 24 -1.21 3.55 -5.82
C PHE A 24 -0.10 3.24 -6.81
N VAL A 25 -0.40 3.26 -8.12
CA VAL A 25 0.59 3.03 -9.18
C VAL A 25 1.66 4.11 -9.14
N LEU A 26 1.28 5.38 -9.00
CA LEU A 26 2.23 6.48 -8.87
C LEU A 26 3.19 6.24 -7.68
N MET A 27 2.66 5.86 -6.52
CA MET A 27 3.48 5.53 -5.35
C MET A 27 4.38 4.31 -5.58
N SER A 28 3.87 3.26 -6.24
CA SER A 28 4.63 2.04 -6.54
C SER A 28 5.76 2.23 -7.57
N VAL A 29 5.65 3.25 -8.42
CA VAL A 29 6.65 3.57 -9.45
C VAL A 29 7.71 4.56 -8.93
N ILE A 30 7.45 5.26 -7.82
CA ILE A 30 8.46 6.12 -7.20
C ILE A 30 9.68 5.24 -6.86
N PRO A 31 10.86 5.53 -7.44
CA PRO A 31 12.06 4.75 -7.18
C PRO A 31 12.49 4.97 -5.72
N GLY A 32 12.37 3.92 -4.94
CA GLY A 32 12.74 3.89 -3.53
C GLY A 32 12.26 2.58 -2.94
N ASP A 33 13.19 1.80 -2.38
CA ASP A 33 12.82 0.60 -1.67
C ASP A 33 12.62 0.97 -0.18
N PRO A 34 11.39 0.93 0.34
CA PRO A 34 11.13 1.29 1.72
C PRO A 34 11.89 0.38 2.69
N ALA A 35 12.14 -0.87 2.33
CA ALA A 35 12.94 -1.78 3.15
C ALA A 35 14.41 -1.33 3.22
N LEU A 36 14.98 -0.85 2.11
CA LEU A 36 16.31 -0.24 2.11
C LEU A 36 16.35 1.05 2.94
N ALA A 37 15.32 1.90 2.82
CA ALA A 37 15.25 3.15 3.56
C ALA A 37 15.25 2.91 5.08
N VAL A 38 14.42 1.98 5.55
CA VAL A 38 14.32 1.60 6.98
C VAL A 38 15.63 1.00 7.48
N LEU A 39 16.26 0.09 6.73
CA LEU A 39 17.53 -0.51 7.14
C LEU A 39 18.71 0.48 7.09
N SER A 40 18.66 1.47 6.20
CA SER A 40 19.70 2.50 6.09
C SER A 40 19.65 3.56 7.18
N ASP A 41 18.49 3.74 7.83
CA ASP A 41 18.31 4.65 8.97
C ASP A 41 18.71 3.98 10.30
N GLY A 42 18.80 2.65 10.33
CA GLY A 42 19.33 1.90 11.46
C GLY A 42 20.85 1.98 11.56
N GLU A 43 21.37 2.26 12.76
CA GLU A 43 22.82 2.24 13.03
C GLU A 43 23.38 0.80 12.99
N GLY A 44 23.65 0.27 11.79
CA GLY A 44 24.25 -1.05 11.63
C GLY A 44 24.46 -1.48 10.18
N SER A 45 25.41 -2.38 9.96
CA SER A 45 25.52 -3.10 8.69
C SER A 45 24.40 -4.14 8.59
N TYR A 46 23.48 -3.98 7.63
CA TYR A 46 22.47 -4.99 7.33
C TYR A 46 22.99 -5.99 6.29
N THR A 47 22.50 -7.24 6.34
CA THR A 47 22.77 -8.23 5.31
C THR A 47 21.70 -8.20 4.23
N GLN A 48 21.99 -8.77 3.04
CA GLN A 48 20.98 -8.95 1.99
C GLN A 48 19.78 -9.78 2.47
N GLN A 49 20.02 -10.73 3.38
CA GLN A 49 18.97 -11.56 3.96
C GLN A 49 18.00 -10.74 4.83
N ASP A 50 18.49 -9.71 5.52
CA ASP A 50 17.63 -8.83 6.34
C ASP A 50 16.75 -7.95 5.44
N LEU A 51 17.32 -7.48 4.32
CA LEU A 51 16.58 -6.72 3.32
C LEU A 51 15.45 -7.53 2.68
N ASP A 52 15.73 -8.75 2.25
CA ASP A 52 14.72 -9.59 1.60
C ASP A 52 13.62 -10.04 2.58
N LYS A 53 13.96 -10.27 3.86
CA LYS A 53 12.96 -10.50 4.91
C LYS A 53 12.04 -9.29 5.05
N LEU A 54 12.60 -8.09 5.13
CA LEU A 54 11.81 -6.87 5.33
C LEU A 54 10.93 -6.55 4.11
N ARG A 55 11.41 -6.81 2.89
CA ARG A 55 10.59 -6.74 1.66
C ARG A 55 9.41 -7.70 1.71
N HIS A 56 9.64 -8.92 2.20
CA HIS A 56 8.59 -9.93 2.33
C HIS A 56 7.55 -9.54 3.40
N GLU A 57 8.00 -8.99 4.53
CA GLU A 57 7.12 -8.46 5.58
C GLU A 57 6.28 -7.27 5.09
N PHE A 58 6.89 -6.34 4.35
CA PHE A 58 6.16 -5.23 3.71
C PHE A 58 5.33 -5.68 2.51
N GLY A 59 5.57 -6.89 2.00
CA GLY A 59 4.93 -7.44 0.81
C GLY A 59 5.29 -6.70 -0.47
N THR A 60 6.39 -5.94 -0.49
CA THR A 60 6.88 -5.17 -1.65
C THR A 60 7.52 -6.07 -2.71
N ASP A 61 7.80 -7.33 -2.34
CA ASP A 61 8.26 -8.41 -3.23
C ASP A 61 7.12 -9.03 -4.07
N ARG A 62 5.85 -8.78 -3.70
CA ARG A 62 4.67 -9.33 -4.38
C ARG A 62 4.36 -8.56 -5.67
N SER A 63 3.54 -9.15 -6.55
CA SER A 63 3.11 -8.45 -7.77
C SER A 63 2.22 -7.24 -7.45
N ILE A 64 2.37 -6.14 -8.22
CA ILE A 64 1.63 -4.88 -8.02
C ILE A 64 0.11 -5.11 -7.86
N PRO A 65 -0.56 -5.97 -8.66
CA PRO A 65 -1.99 -6.23 -8.49
C PRO A 65 -2.34 -6.84 -7.13
N VAL A 66 -1.49 -7.73 -6.60
CA VAL A 66 -1.70 -8.35 -5.29
C VAL A 66 -1.53 -7.32 -4.18
N GLN A 67 -0.48 -6.49 -4.27
CA GLN A 67 -0.27 -5.41 -3.30
C GLN A 67 -1.46 -4.43 -3.25
N TYR A 68 -2.01 -4.06 -4.41
CA TYR A 68 -3.17 -3.17 -4.48
C TYR A 68 -4.43 -3.81 -3.88
N LEU A 69 -4.70 -5.09 -4.20
CA LEU A 69 -5.88 -5.80 -3.69
C LEU A 69 -5.83 -5.95 -2.17
N ASP A 70 -4.67 -6.30 -1.61
CA ASP A 70 -4.48 -6.40 -0.17
C ASP A 70 -4.70 -5.04 0.50
N TRP A 71 -4.07 -3.99 -0.02
CA TRP A 71 -4.21 -2.63 0.51
C TRP A 71 -5.65 -2.13 0.48
N VAL A 72 -6.37 -2.30 -0.65
CA VAL A 72 -7.79 -1.91 -0.74
C VAL A 72 -8.67 -2.74 0.20
N SER A 73 -8.42 -4.04 0.32
CA SER A 73 -9.19 -4.93 1.18
C SER A 73 -9.07 -4.52 2.66
N SER A 74 -7.86 -4.22 3.12
CA SER A 74 -7.62 -3.72 4.48
C SER A 74 -8.23 -2.33 4.68
N ALA A 75 -8.05 -1.42 3.71
CA ALA A 75 -8.58 -0.05 3.81
C ALA A 75 -10.11 -0.02 3.91
N ILE A 76 -10.81 -0.92 3.21
CA ILE A 76 -12.29 -1.06 3.33
C ILE A 76 -12.70 -1.54 4.72
N GLN A 77 -11.85 -2.31 5.41
CA GLN A 77 -12.05 -2.76 6.80
C GLN A 77 -11.65 -1.70 7.82
N GLY A 78 -11.10 -0.56 7.38
CA GLY A 78 -10.62 0.52 8.24
C GLY A 78 -9.18 0.32 8.73
N ASP A 79 -8.46 -0.65 8.16
CA ASP A 79 -7.05 -0.91 8.45
C ASP A 79 -6.18 -0.33 7.32
N PHE A 80 -5.39 0.69 7.64
CA PHE A 80 -4.49 1.35 6.69
C PHE A 80 -3.06 0.81 6.74
N GLY A 81 -2.82 -0.22 7.57
CA GLY A 81 -1.52 -0.80 7.82
C GLY A 81 -0.66 0.05 8.76
N ASP A 82 0.58 -0.40 8.93
CA ASP A 82 1.58 0.27 9.75
C ASP A 82 2.48 1.20 8.93
N SER A 83 2.90 2.29 9.55
CA SER A 83 3.96 3.15 9.04
C SER A 83 5.28 2.39 8.99
N TRP A 84 5.90 2.31 7.82
CA TRP A 84 7.22 1.69 7.67
C TRP A 84 8.33 2.41 8.48
N TRP A 85 8.16 3.70 8.80
CA TRP A 85 9.15 4.47 9.56
C TRP A 85 8.97 4.36 11.07
N PHE A 86 7.72 4.39 11.55
CA PHE A 86 7.42 4.42 12.98
C PHE A 86 6.99 3.07 13.54
N GLY A 87 6.71 2.08 12.68
CA GLY A 87 6.18 0.77 13.08
C GLY A 87 4.84 0.87 13.83
N ALA A 88 4.07 1.91 13.54
CA ALA A 88 2.81 2.22 14.23
C ALA A 88 1.66 2.34 13.22
N PRO A 89 0.41 2.04 13.61
CA PRO A 89 -0.74 2.14 12.72
C PRO A 89 -0.89 3.53 12.13
N VAL A 90 -1.26 3.59 10.85
CA VAL A 90 -1.56 4.83 10.11
C VAL A 90 -2.89 5.44 10.53
#